data_AF-A0A514K5M6-F1
#
_entry.id   AF-A0A514K5M6-F1
#
_cell.length_a   1.000
_cell.length_b   1.000
_cell.length_c   1.000
_cell.angle_alpha   90.00
_cell.angle_beta   90.00
_cell.angle_gamma   90.00
#
_symmetry.space_group_name_H-M   'P 1'
#
loop_
_entity.id
_entity.type
_entity.pdbx_description
1 polymer ?
#
loop_
_entity_poly.entity_id
_entity_poly.type
_entity_poly.pdbx_seq_one_letter_code
_entity_poly.pdbx_strand_id
1 'polypeptide(L)'
;GYFRITLSLGGQALLWKNLIEPTSHNTINPLIHHIFHRFHPITFVSFWTFSLVILLLLSFMYLLRCIFHLDMVKAEFVHHVGVNYLFAPWISWLLLLQCSPWMDHKTGAYLGLWWALVVPVVVLDVKIYGQWFTTKRVKYNLTAVANPTSQMSVIGNLVGSIAAARMGWNETAMVLFSLGMVHYLVLFVTLYQRLSGSDKLPAMLRPVFFL
;
A
#
# COMPACT_ATOMS: atom_id res chain seq x y z
N GLY A 1 -7.87 6.48 -7.61
CA GLY A 1 -8.26 5.21 -8.27
C GLY A 1 -7.11 4.55 -9.03
N TYR A 2 -6.62 5.17 -10.10
CA TYR A 2 -5.65 4.57 -11.05
C TYR A 2 -4.32 4.09 -10.44
N PHE A 3 -3.87 4.68 -9.34
CA PHE A 3 -2.69 4.21 -8.58
C PHE A 3 -2.78 2.75 -8.08
N ARG A 4 -3.96 2.12 -8.12
CA ARG A 4 -4.08 0.68 -7.85
C ARG A 4 -3.38 -0.18 -8.93
N ILE A 5 -3.26 0.33 -10.14
CA ILE A 5 -2.56 -0.36 -11.24
C ILE A 5 -1.07 -0.44 -10.90
N THR A 6 -0.47 0.67 -10.48
CA THR A 6 0.93 0.72 -10.05
C THR A 6 1.17 -0.06 -8.76
N LEU A 7 0.19 -0.09 -7.86
CA LEU A 7 0.24 -0.94 -6.67
C LEU A 7 0.33 -2.42 -7.04
N SER A 8 -0.51 -2.87 -7.98
CA SER A 8 -0.50 -4.26 -8.48
C SER A 8 0.83 -4.60 -9.16
N LEU A 9 1.32 -3.72 -10.04
CA LEU A 9 2.62 -3.89 -10.70
C LEU A 9 3.77 -3.93 -9.69
N GLY A 10 3.76 -3.07 -8.68
CA GLY A 10 4.73 -3.07 -7.58
C GLY A 10 4.69 -4.35 -6.75
N GLY A 11 3.50 -4.89 -6.48
CA GLY A 11 3.33 -6.18 -5.80
C GLY A 11 3.87 -7.35 -6.62
N GLN A 12 3.62 -7.37 -7.93
CA GLN A 12 4.18 -8.38 -8.84
C GLN A 12 5.71 -8.31 -8.91
N ALA A 13 6.27 -7.09 -8.96
CA ALA A 13 7.72 -6.90 -8.91
C ALA A 13 8.31 -7.42 -7.59
N LEU A 14 7.66 -7.16 -6.45
CA LEU A 14 8.11 -7.65 -5.14
C LEU A 14 8.07 -9.19 -5.06
N LEU A 15 7.02 -9.80 -5.59
CA LEU A 15 6.89 -11.26 -5.68
C LEU A 15 8.02 -11.85 -6.52
N TRP A 16 8.30 -11.26 -7.68
CA TRP A 16 9.44 -11.66 -8.51
C TRP A 16 10.76 -11.51 -7.77
N LYS A 17 10.98 -10.43 -7.02
CA LYS A 17 12.18 -10.24 -6.21
C LYS A 17 12.37 -11.34 -5.16
N ASN A 18 11.32 -11.69 -4.42
CA ASN A 18 11.40 -12.73 -3.39
C ASN A 18 11.60 -14.14 -3.98
N LEU A 19 11.12 -14.41 -5.19
CA LEU A 19 11.35 -15.69 -5.89
C LEU A 19 12.80 -15.84 -6.38
N ILE A 20 13.52 -14.73 -6.60
CA ILE A 20 14.93 -14.73 -7.02
C ILE A 20 15.86 -14.97 -5.83
N GLU A 21 15.48 -14.47 -4.65
CA GLU A 21 16.33 -14.54 -3.46
C GLU A 21 16.43 -15.99 -2.98
N PRO A 22 17.63 -16.59 -2.94
CA PRO A 22 17.78 -18.00 -2.65
C PRO A 22 17.35 -18.28 -1.21
N THR A 23 16.21 -18.94 -1.05
CA THR A 23 15.83 -19.54 0.23
C THR A 23 16.81 -20.67 0.53
N SER A 24 17.42 -20.63 1.71
CA SER A 24 18.44 -21.57 2.18
C SER A 24 18.00 -23.03 2.28
N HIS A 25 16.77 -23.36 1.86
CA HIS A 25 16.22 -24.72 1.88
C HIS A 25 16.04 -25.26 0.44
N ASN A 26 17.07 -26.00 0.02
CA ASN A 26 17.14 -26.82 -1.18
C ASN A 26 15.89 -27.71 -1.37
N THR A 27 15.20 -27.61 -2.51
CA THR A 27 14.44 -28.72 -3.17
C THR A 27 13.90 -28.35 -4.56
N ILE A 28 14.53 -27.44 -5.32
CA ILE A 28 14.11 -27.13 -6.70
C ILE A 28 15.22 -27.55 -7.68
N ASN A 29 14.82 -28.26 -8.74
CA ASN A 29 15.68 -28.82 -9.78
C ASN A 29 16.76 -27.82 -10.26
N PRO A 30 18.05 -28.20 -10.30
CA PRO A 30 19.16 -27.28 -10.62
C PRO A 30 19.07 -26.68 -12.03
N LEU A 31 18.40 -27.35 -12.97
CA LEU A 31 18.15 -26.85 -14.32
C LEU A 31 17.11 -25.72 -14.38
N ILE A 32 16.06 -25.81 -13.56
CA ILE A 32 15.05 -24.74 -13.45
C ILE A 32 15.70 -23.51 -12.83
N HIS A 33 16.50 -23.70 -11.79
CA HIS A 33 17.21 -22.62 -11.11
C HIS A 33 18.20 -21.88 -12.04
N HIS A 34 18.91 -22.60 -12.93
CA HIS A 34 19.89 -21.98 -13.83
C HIS A 34 19.22 -21.16 -14.96
N ILE A 35 18.15 -21.68 -15.55
CA ILE A 35 17.38 -20.98 -16.59
C ILE A 35 16.65 -19.76 -15.98
N PHE A 36 16.10 -19.91 -14.76
CA PHE A 36 15.54 -18.78 -14.00
C PHE A 36 16.61 -17.71 -13.77
N HIS A 37 17.80 -18.04 -13.28
CA HIS A 37 18.78 -17.03 -12.89
C HIS A 37 19.30 -16.15 -14.04
N ARG A 38 19.31 -16.65 -15.29
CA ARG A 38 19.89 -15.96 -16.45
C ARG A 38 18.90 -15.00 -17.13
N PHE A 39 17.63 -15.36 -17.27
CA PHE A 39 16.61 -14.57 -17.97
C PHE A 39 15.86 -13.58 -17.06
N HIS A 40 15.87 -13.82 -15.75
CA HIS A 40 15.00 -13.17 -14.78
C HIS A 40 15.43 -11.77 -14.28
N PRO A 41 16.74 -11.39 -14.19
CA PRO A 41 17.10 -10.06 -13.69
C PRO A 41 16.76 -8.94 -14.69
N ILE A 42 16.93 -9.18 -15.99
CA ILE A 42 16.59 -8.20 -17.06
C ILE A 42 15.08 -8.00 -17.12
N THR A 43 14.32 -9.09 -17.03
CA THR A 43 12.85 -9.06 -17.00
C THR A 43 12.35 -8.28 -15.78
N PHE A 44 12.90 -8.56 -14.60
CA PHE A 44 12.58 -7.83 -13.37
C PHE A 44 12.89 -6.33 -13.48
N VAL A 45 14.08 -5.95 -13.96
CA VAL A 45 14.45 -4.53 -14.14
C VAL A 45 13.55 -3.85 -15.17
N SER A 46 13.17 -4.55 -16.24
CA SER A 46 12.25 -4.03 -17.26
C SER A 46 10.85 -3.79 -16.69
N PHE A 47 10.32 -4.73 -15.89
CA PHE A 47 9.04 -4.54 -15.19
C PHE A 47 9.09 -3.43 -14.16
N TRP A 48 10.17 -3.35 -13.39
CA TRP A 48 10.37 -2.30 -12.39
C TRP A 48 10.44 -0.92 -13.04
N THR A 49 11.20 -0.78 -14.13
CA THR A 49 11.32 0.49 -14.87
C THR A 49 9.99 0.89 -15.52
N PHE A 50 9.28 -0.05 -16.14
CA PHE A 50 7.95 0.19 -16.67
C PHE A 50 6.96 0.67 -15.59
N SER A 51 6.95 -0.01 -14.44
CA SER A 51 6.11 0.39 -13.30
C SER A 51 6.50 1.76 -12.75
N LEU A 52 7.80 2.11 -12.74
CA LEU A 52 8.30 3.42 -12.34
C LEU A 52 7.82 4.51 -13.30
N VAL A 53 7.88 4.28 -14.62
CA VAL A 53 7.41 5.25 -15.63
C VAL A 53 5.92 5.53 -15.47
N ILE A 54 5.10 4.49 -15.28
CA ILE A 54 3.66 4.67 -15.06
C ILE A 54 3.41 5.42 -13.75
N LEU A 55 4.12 5.08 -12.67
CA LEU A 55 3.94 5.75 -11.38
C LEU A 55 4.33 7.22 -11.44
N LEU A 56 5.42 7.56 -12.14
CA LEU A 56 5.82 8.94 -12.39
C LEU A 56 4.77 9.68 -13.20
N LEU A 57 4.25 9.09 -14.27
CA LEU A 57 3.22 9.71 -15.11
C LEU A 57 1.94 9.98 -14.31
N LEU A 58 1.46 9.00 -13.54
CA LEU A 58 0.30 9.18 -12.67
C LEU A 58 0.53 10.22 -11.57
N SER A 59 1.72 10.22 -10.95
CA SER A 59 2.09 11.21 -9.93
C SER A 59 2.15 12.62 -10.52
N PHE A 60 2.70 12.76 -11.74
CA PHE A 60 2.73 14.02 -12.46
C PHE A 60 1.33 14.52 -12.83
N MET A 61 0.47 13.65 -13.37
CA MET A 61 -0.94 14.00 -13.64
C MET A 61 -1.68 14.39 -12.37
N TYR A 62 -1.42 13.72 -11.25
CA TYR A 62 -2.02 14.06 -9.96
C TYR A 62 -1.48 15.39 -9.41
N LEU A 63 -0.20 15.68 -9.59
CA LEU A 63 0.40 16.97 -9.23
C LEU A 63 -0.22 18.11 -10.04
N LEU A 64 -0.39 17.94 -11.36
CA LEU A 64 -1.11 18.89 -12.21
C LEU A 64 -2.54 19.10 -11.71
N ARG A 65 -3.24 18.02 -11.32
CA ARG A 65 -4.58 18.12 -10.72
C ARG A 65 -4.55 18.89 -9.39
N CYS A 66 -3.51 18.72 -8.58
CA CYS A 66 -3.34 19.50 -7.36
C CYS A 66 -3.13 20.99 -7.67
N ILE A 67 -2.32 21.34 -8.67
CA ILE A 67 -2.03 22.75 -9.00
C ILE A 67 -3.24 23.44 -9.63
N PHE A 68 -3.88 22.81 -10.62
CA PHE A 68 -4.96 23.43 -11.40
C PHE A 68 -6.36 23.26 -10.77
N HIS A 69 -6.56 22.25 -9.92
CA HIS A 69 -7.89 21.88 -9.42
C HIS A 69 -7.88 21.53 -7.93
N LEU A 70 -7.35 22.44 -7.10
CA LEU A 70 -7.29 22.29 -5.64
C LEU A 70 -8.67 21.98 -5.03
N ASP A 71 -9.74 22.58 -5.52
CA ASP A 71 -11.09 22.38 -4.98
C ASP A 71 -11.57 20.95 -5.13
N MET A 72 -11.23 20.29 -6.25
CA MET A 72 -11.52 18.87 -6.44
C MET A 72 -10.72 17.97 -5.50
N VAL A 73 -9.45 18.31 -5.23
CA VAL A 73 -8.61 17.55 -4.29
C VAL A 73 -9.10 17.72 -2.86
N LYS A 74 -9.52 18.93 -2.46
CA LYS A 74 -10.16 19.18 -1.17
C LYS A 74 -11.46 18.39 -1.02
N ALA A 75 -12.29 18.37 -2.07
CA ALA A 75 -13.52 17.58 -2.08
C ALA A 75 -13.23 16.07 -1.92
N GLU A 76 -12.21 15.55 -2.60
CA GLU A 76 -11.76 14.16 -2.46
C GLU A 76 -11.22 13.87 -1.05
N PHE A 77 -10.52 14.83 -0.44
CA PHE A 77 -10.00 14.74 0.92
C PHE A 77 -11.09 14.73 1.98
N VAL A 78 -12.19 15.46 1.78
CA VAL A 78 -13.33 15.48 2.70
C VAL A 78 -14.22 14.24 2.53
N HIS A 79 -14.19 13.60 1.35
CA HIS A 79 -15.02 12.45 1.07
C HIS A 79 -14.62 11.20 1.88
N HIS A 80 -15.57 10.65 2.63
CA HIS A 80 -15.39 9.51 3.55
C HIS A 80 -14.79 8.25 2.92
N VAL A 81 -15.06 7.95 1.65
CA VAL A 81 -14.43 6.82 0.92
C VAL A 81 -13.23 7.27 0.08
N GLY A 82 -13.27 8.51 -0.43
CA GLY A 82 -12.27 9.04 -1.36
C GLY A 82 -10.90 9.16 -0.72
N VAL A 83 -10.86 9.56 0.56
CA VAL A 83 -9.63 9.71 1.34
C VAL A 83 -8.80 8.42 1.40
N ASN A 84 -9.45 7.24 1.42
CA ASN A 84 -8.75 5.94 1.47
C ASN A 84 -7.92 5.67 0.21
N TYR A 85 -8.31 6.23 -0.93
CA TYR A 85 -7.55 6.10 -2.17
C TYR A 85 -6.29 6.97 -2.21
N LEU A 86 -6.15 7.93 -1.29
CA LEU A 86 -4.95 8.78 -1.17
C LEU A 86 -3.75 8.02 -0.60
N PHE A 87 -3.96 6.83 -0.03
CA PHE A 87 -2.87 5.93 0.37
C PHE A 87 -2.17 5.30 -0.85
N ALA A 88 -2.90 5.04 -1.93
CA ALA A 88 -2.40 4.25 -3.05
C ALA A 88 -1.12 4.81 -3.72
N PRO A 89 -0.96 6.14 -3.94
CA PRO A 89 0.29 6.71 -4.43
C PRO A 89 1.48 6.38 -3.51
N TRP A 90 1.34 6.62 -2.20
CA TRP A 90 2.41 6.42 -1.22
C TRP A 90 2.82 4.95 -1.12
N ILE A 91 1.86 4.04 -1.09
CA ILE A 91 2.12 2.60 -1.05
C ILE A 91 2.80 2.13 -2.33
N SER A 92 2.37 2.61 -3.50
CA SER A 92 3.02 2.28 -4.78
C SER A 92 4.49 2.72 -4.80
N TRP A 93 4.78 3.92 -4.29
CA TRP A 93 6.14 4.42 -4.16
C TRP A 93 6.97 3.60 -3.18
N LEU A 94 6.42 3.23 -2.02
CA LEU A 94 7.10 2.40 -1.03
C LEU A 94 7.41 1.00 -1.56
N LEU A 95 6.49 0.38 -2.33
CA LEU A 95 6.73 -0.91 -2.97
C LEU A 95 7.83 -0.83 -4.01
N LEU A 96 7.83 0.18 -4.88
CA LEU A 96 8.90 0.37 -5.86
C LEU A 96 10.25 0.65 -5.20
N LEU A 97 10.26 1.42 -4.11
CA LEU A 97 11.47 1.66 -3.33
C LEU A 97 12.05 0.36 -2.77
N GLN A 98 11.21 -0.51 -2.19
CA GLN A 98 11.64 -1.83 -1.70
C GLN A 98 12.13 -2.77 -2.79
N CYS A 99 11.61 -2.64 -4.00
CA CYS A 99 12.03 -3.43 -5.16
C CYS A 99 13.16 -2.78 -5.95
N SER A 100 13.70 -1.64 -5.53
CA SER A 100 14.73 -0.94 -6.31
C SER A 100 15.96 -1.84 -6.51
N PRO A 101 16.42 -2.05 -7.75
CA PRO A 101 17.64 -2.80 -8.04
C PRO A 101 18.91 -1.98 -7.79
N TRP A 102 18.79 -0.65 -7.62
CA TRP A 102 19.93 0.27 -7.58
C TRP A 102 20.20 0.88 -6.22
N MET A 103 19.23 0.85 -5.31
CA MET A 103 19.37 1.43 -3.98
C MET A 103 19.62 0.35 -2.94
N ASP A 104 20.75 0.46 -2.24
CA ASP A 104 20.99 -0.36 -1.05
C ASP A 104 20.21 0.19 0.14
N HIS A 105 19.60 -0.70 0.91
CA HIS A 105 18.69 -0.41 2.02
C HIS A 105 19.39 0.34 3.16
N LYS A 106 20.72 0.26 3.23
CA LYS A 106 21.54 0.90 4.28
C LYS A 106 22.00 2.33 3.92
N THR A 107 21.60 2.84 2.76
CA THR A 107 22.02 4.18 2.31
C THR A 107 21.18 5.26 2.98
N GLY A 108 21.79 6.35 3.44
CA GLY A 108 21.07 7.49 4.01
C GLY A 108 20.00 8.09 3.06
N ALA A 109 20.24 8.03 1.75
CA ALA A 109 19.26 8.44 0.73
C ALA A 109 18.00 7.56 0.73
N TYR A 110 18.14 6.24 0.93
CA TYR A 110 17.01 5.32 1.03
C TYR A 110 16.16 5.63 2.26
N LEU A 111 16.82 5.88 3.40
CA LEU A 111 16.15 6.27 4.64
C LEU A 111 15.38 7.59 4.49
N GLY A 112 15.99 8.61 3.86
CA GLY A 112 15.33 9.88 3.59
C GLY A 112 14.10 9.73 2.70
N LEU A 113 14.20 8.93 1.63
CA LEU A 113 13.08 8.66 0.74
C LEU A 113 11.97 7.87 1.46
N TRP A 114 12.34 6.88 2.27
CA TRP A 114 11.39 6.11 3.07
C TRP A 114 10.60 7.01 4.02
N TRP A 115 11.27 7.90 4.76
CA TRP A 115 10.60 8.87 5.65
C TRP A 115 9.65 9.78 4.89
N ALA A 116 10.08 10.32 3.75
CA ALA A 116 9.24 11.17 2.90
C ALA A 116 7.96 10.47 2.43
N LEU A 117 8.01 9.14 2.27
CA LEU A 117 6.88 8.33 1.82
C LEU A 117 6.00 7.80 2.97
N VAL A 118 6.58 7.52 4.14
CA VAL A 118 5.85 7.00 5.31
C VAL A 118 5.13 8.10 6.08
N VAL A 119 5.71 9.31 6.18
CA VAL A 119 5.06 10.43 6.91
C VAL A 119 3.64 10.70 6.40
N PRO A 120 3.39 10.80 5.08
CA PRO A 120 2.03 10.97 4.56
C PRO A 120 1.08 9.80 4.89
N VAL A 121 1.58 8.56 4.93
CA VAL A 121 0.79 7.39 5.32
C VAL A 121 0.33 7.53 6.76
N VAL A 122 1.24 7.86 7.68
CA VAL A 122 0.92 8.06 9.11
C VAL A 122 -0.02 9.25 9.31
N VAL A 123 0.17 10.35 8.59
CA VAL A 123 -0.73 11.51 8.65
C VAL A 123 -2.14 11.13 8.18
N LEU A 124 -2.25 10.35 7.10
CA LEU A 124 -3.54 9.86 6.62
C LEU A 124 -4.18 8.88 7.61
N ASP A 125 -3.40 8.05 8.28
CA ASP A 125 -3.87 7.14 9.34
C ASP A 125 -4.45 7.93 10.52
N VAL A 126 -3.70 8.89 11.05
CA VAL A 126 -4.16 9.78 12.13
C VAL A 126 -5.45 10.48 11.73
N LYS A 127 -5.57 10.92 10.48
CA LYS A 127 -6.79 11.53 9.98
C LYS A 127 -7.96 10.55 9.96
N ILE A 128 -7.79 9.36 9.40
CA ILE A 128 -8.86 8.34 9.33
C ILE A 128 -9.30 7.97 10.74
N TYR A 129 -8.36 7.66 11.62
CA TYR A 129 -8.66 7.33 13.02
C TYR A 129 -9.34 8.51 13.72
N GLY A 130 -8.86 9.74 13.52
CA GLY A 130 -9.49 10.94 14.05
C GLY A 130 -10.93 11.11 13.56
N GLN A 131 -11.21 10.84 12.29
CA GLN A 131 -12.56 10.83 11.73
C GLN A 131 -13.43 9.74 12.37
N TRP A 132 -12.89 8.56 12.62
CA TRP A 132 -13.61 7.46 13.27
C TRP A 132 -13.96 7.79 14.74
N PHE A 133 -13.04 8.40 15.49
CA PHE A 133 -13.25 8.73 16.90
C PHE A 133 -14.09 10.00 17.13
N THR A 134 -13.94 11.03 16.29
CA THR A 134 -14.49 12.37 16.56
C THR A 134 -15.84 12.64 15.89
N THR A 135 -16.22 11.87 14.87
CA THR A 135 -17.45 12.12 14.12
C THR A 135 -18.69 11.71 14.93
N LYS A 136 -19.18 12.63 15.78
CA LYS A 136 -20.38 12.49 16.63
C LYS A 136 -21.67 12.14 15.87
N ARG A 137 -21.72 12.30 14.54
CA ARG A 137 -22.90 12.08 13.68
C ARG A 137 -23.03 10.63 13.15
N VAL A 138 -22.02 9.78 13.38
CA VAL A 138 -21.99 8.36 12.97
C VAL A 138 -21.95 7.46 14.21
N LYS A 139 -22.80 7.76 15.20
CA LYS A 139 -22.81 7.06 16.50
C LYS A 139 -23.37 5.62 16.42
N TYR A 140 -23.75 5.14 15.23
CA TYR A 140 -24.49 3.88 15.05
C TYR A 140 -24.18 3.15 13.74
N ASN A 141 -23.04 3.40 13.08
CA ASN A 141 -22.64 2.52 11.98
C ASN A 141 -21.13 2.55 11.71
N LEU A 142 -20.35 1.86 12.56
CA LEU A 142 -19.04 1.31 12.16
C LEU A 142 -19.16 0.58 10.82
N THR A 143 -20.31 -0.06 10.61
CA THR A 143 -20.78 -0.67 9.37
C THR A 143 -20.81 0.29 8.18
N ALA A 144 -21.15 1.59 8.31
CA ALA A 144 -21.17 2.51 7.18
C ALA A 144 -19.77 3.04 6.80
N VAL A 145 -18.83 3.03 7.75
CA VAL A 145 -17.47 3.56 7.58
C VAL A 145 -16.47 2.45 7.26
N ALA A 146 -16.73 1.22 7.70
CA ALA A 146 -16.03 0.00 7.30
C ALA A 146 -16.36 -0.32 5.83
N ASN A 147 -15.60 0.30 4.94
CA ASN A 147 -15.55 -0.01 3.52
C ASN A 147 -14.24 -0.77 3.29
N PRO A 148 -14.22 -1.92 2.60
CA PRO A 148 -12.97 -2.66 2.30
C PRO A 148 -11.81 -1.77 1.79
N THR A 149 -12.09 -0.62 1.14
CA THR A 149 -11.06 0.38 0.81
C THR A 149 -10.19 0.85 2.00
N SER A 150 -10.64 0.75 3.25
CA SER A 150 -9.85 1.09 4.44
C SER A 150 -8.71 0.12 4.72
N GLN A 151 -8.72 -1.08 4.12
CA GLN A 151 -7.56 -1.98 4.15
C GLN A 151 -6.33 -1.36 3.46
N MET A 152 -6.49 -0.30 2.64
CA MET A 152 -5.35 0.45 2.11
C MET A 152 -4.46 1.02 3.22
N SER A 153 -5.03 1.49 4.33
CA SER A 153 -4.26 1.95 5.50
C SER A 153 -3.44 0.79 6.11
N VAL A 154 -4.05 -0.40 6.24
CA VAL A 154 -3.37 -1.61 6.70
C VAL A 154 -2.20 -1.96 5.79
N ILE A 155 -2.42 -2.02 4.48
CA ILE A 155 -1.38 -2.33 3.49
C ILE A 155 -0.24 -1.32 3.59
N GLY A 156 -0.54 -0.02 3.71
CA GLY A 156 0.49 1.02 3.84
C GLY A 156 1.36 0.86 5.08
N ASN A 157 0.76 0.55 6.22
CA ASN A 157 1.49 0.28 7.46
C ASN A 157 2.38 -0.96 7.36
N LEU A 158 1.86 -2.06 6.80
CA LEU A 158 2.63 -3.30 6.61
C LEU A 158 3.79 -3.08 5.64
N VAL A 159 3.55 -2.47 4.49
CA VAL A 159 4.59 -2.14 3.50
C VAL A 159 5.65 -1.22 4.11
N GLY A 160 5.24 -0.21 4.88
CA GLY A 160 6.15 0.66 5.63
C GLY A 160 7.00 -0.09 6.64
N SER A 161 6.40 -1.02 7.40
CA SER A 161 7.10 -1.83 8.40
C SER A 161 8.14 -2.77 7.80
N ILE A 162 7.86 -3.40 6.66
CA ILE A 162 8.81 -4.29 5.96
C ILE A 162 10.03 -3.48 5.51
N ALA A 163 9.81 -2.30 4.94
CA ALA A 163 10.90 -1.42 4.56
C ALA A 163 11.74 -0.96 5.77
N ALA A 164 11.10 -0.61 6.89
CA ALA A 164 11.81 -0.27 8.13
C ALA A 164 12.65 -1.43 8.68
N ALA A 165 12.10 -2.65 8.68
CA ALA A 165 12.80 -3.85 9.13
C ALA A 165 14.04 -4.14 8.26
N ARG A 166 13.93 -3.99 6.94
CA ARG A 166 15.06 -4.15 6.00
C ARG A 166 16.18 -3.13 6.21
N MET A 167 15.86 -1.95 6.73
CA MET A 167 16.86 -0.93 7.11
C MET A 167 17.47 -1.17 8.49
N GLY A 168 16.99 -2.15 9.27
CA GLY A 168 17.41 -2.41 10.65
C GLY A 168 16.71 -1.54 11.70
N TRP A 169 15.66 -0.81 11.33
CA TRP A 169 14.88 0.04 12.24
C TRP A 169 13.75 -0.77 12.88
N ASN A 170 14.12 -1.71 13.75
CA ASN A 170 13.20 -2.70 14.31
C ASN A 170 12.07 -2.08 15.15
N GLU A 171 12.36 -1.04 15.95
CA GLU A 171 11.35 -0.38 16.79
C GLU A 171 10.26 0.27 15.93
N THR A 172 10.65 1.03 14.90
CA THR A 172 9.71 1.67 13.99
C THR A 172 8.95 0.65 13.16
N ALA A 173 9.61 -0.44 12.75
CA ALA A 173 8.95 -1.55 12.08
C ALA A 173 7.87 -2.19 12.97
N MET A 174 8.18 -2.45 14.25
CA MET A 174 7.24 -3.04 15.20
C MET A 174 6.03 -2.15 15.45
N VAL A 175 6.23 -0.82 15.57
CA VAL A 175 5.12 0.14 15.76
C VAL A 175 4.19 0.15 14.54
N LEU A 176 4.74 0.33 13.33
CA LEU A 176 3.94 0.35 12.10
C LEU A 176 3.23 -0.99 11.87
N PHE A 177 3.93 -2.10 12.10
CA PHE A 177 3.34 -3.44 11.99
C PHE A 177 2.18 -3.63 12.96
N SER A 178 2.39 -3.30 14.25
CA SER A 178 1.35 -3.44 15.29
C SER A 178 0.12 -2.57 14.98
N LEU A 179 0.33 -1.33 14.53
CA LEU A 179 -0.75 -0.44 14.14
C LEU A 179 -1.56 -1.02 12.97
N GLY A 180 -0.87 -1.53 11.94
CA GLY A 180 -1.51 -2.20 10.80
C GLY A 180 -2.30 -3.44 11.21
N MET A 181 -1.75 -4.29 12.08
CA MET A 181 -2.41 -5.52 12.53
C MET A 181 -3.64 -5.27 13.41
N VAL A 182 -3.58 -4.28 14.32
CA VAL A 182 -4.74 -3.89 15.13
C VAL A 182 -5.85 -3.35 14.23
N HIS A 183 -5.52 -2.47 13.28
CA HIS A 183 -6.48 -1.95 12.32
C HIS A 183 -7.08 -3.08 11.45
N TYR A 184 -6.26 -4.01 10.98
CA TYR A 184 -6.72 -5.18 10.23
C TYR A 184 -7.75 -5.99 11.01
N LEU A 185 -7.49 -6.31 12.28
CA LEU A 185 -8.39 -7.11 13.11
C LEU A 185 -9.74 -6.41 13.28
N VAL A 186 -9.73 -5.10 13.57
CA VAL A 186 -10.96 -4.30 13.70
C VAL A 186 -11.76 -4.31 12.39
N LEU A 187 -11.10 -4.10 11.25
CA LEU A 187 -11.75 -4.14 9.94
C LEU A 187 -12.31 -5.51 9.61
N PHE A 188 -11.55 -6.57 9.89
CA PHE A 188 -11.98 -7.93 9.65
C PHE A 188 -13.26 -8.26 10.42
N VAL A 189 -13.29 -7.98 11.73
CA VAL A 189 -14.47 -8.22 12.58
C VAL A 189 -15.66 -7.40 12.11
N THR A 190 -15.47 -6.11 11.83
CA THR A 190 -16.58 -5.22 11.41
C THR A 190 -17.14 -5.56 10.03
N LEU A 191 -16.29 -5.92 9.05
CA LEU A 191 -16.74 -6.35 7.72
C LEU A 191 -17.43 -7.72 7.78
N TYR A 192 -16.92 -8.65 8.58
CA TYR A 192 -17.53 -9.97 8.77
C TYR A 192 -18.94 -9.84 9.39
N GLN A 193 -19.07 -9.02 10.44
CA GLN A 193 -20.37 -8.75 11.07
C GLN A 193 -21.35 -8.06 10.10
N ARG A 194 -20.86 -7.18 9.21
CA ARG A 194 -21.67 -6.52 8.18
C ARG A 194 -22.23 -7.49 7.14
N LEU A 195 -21.44 -8.49 6.72
CA LEU A 195 -21.86 -9.52 5.78
C LEU A 195 -22.97 -10.43 6.33
N SER A 196 -22.96 -10.68 7.64
CA SER A 196 -23.97 -11.50 8.32
C SER A 196 -25.26 -10.73 8.65
N GLY A 197 -25.26 -9.39 8.55
CA GLY A 197 -26.41 -8.51 8.82
C GLY A 197 -27.23 -8.17 7.56
N SER A 198 -28.45 -7.65 7.75
CA SER A 198 -29.42 -7.36 6.67
C SER A 198 -29.01 -6.21 5.72
N ASP A 199 -28.06 -5.36 6.14
CA ASP A 199 -27.56 -4.20 5.37
C ASP A 199 -26.47 -4.62 4.36
N LYS A 200 -26.93 -5.26 3.27
CA LYS A 200 -26.06 -5.62 2.14
C LYS A 200 -25.41 -4.36 1.55
N LEU A 201 -24.09 -4.37 1.44
CA LEU A 201 -23.31 -3.34 0.74
C LEU A 201 -23.89 -3.08 -0.67
N PRO A 202 -23.95 -1.81 -1.13
CA PRO A 202 -24.38 -1.48 -2.49
C PRO A 202 -23.60 -2.31 -3.53
N ALA A 203 -24.28 -2.78 -4.58
CA ALA A 203 -23.69 -3.65 -5.60
C ALA A 203 -22.40 -3.07 -6.25
N MET A 204 -22.26 -1.74 -6.24
CA MET A 204 -21.10 -1.00 -6.76
C MET A 204 -19.80 -1.22 -5.97
N LEU A 205 -19.87 -1.65 -4.69
CA LEU A 205 -18.69 -1.95 -3.85
C LEU A 205 -18.32 -3.45 -3.83
N ARG A 206 -19.09 -4.30 -4.51
CA ARG A 206 -18.85 -5.75 -4.60
C ARG A 206 -17.45 -6.13 -5.13
N PRO A 207 -16.82 -5.39 -6.08
CA PRO A 207 -15.47 -5.69 -6.54
C PRO A 207 -14.38 -5.47 -5.47
N VAL A 208 -14.67 -4.77 -4.38
CA VAL A 208 -13.67 -4.43 -3.34
C VAL A 208 -13.58 -5.54 -2.26
N PHE A 209 -14.47 -6.55 -2.27
CA PHE A 209 -14.37 -7.70 -1.35
C PHE A 209 -13.10 -8.56 -1.53
N PHE A 210 -12.42 -8.46 -2.67
CA PHE A 210 -11.19 -9.20 -2.94
C PHE A 210 -9.94 -8.59 -2.27
N LEU A 211 -10.07 -7.41 -1.67
CA LEU A 211 -8.98 -6.72 -0.97
C LEU A 211 -8.86 -7.26 0.48
#